data_AF-A0A9X4AY64-F1
#
_entry.id   AF-A0A9X4AY64-F1
#
_cell.length_a   1.000
_cell.length_b   1.000
_cell.length_c   1.000
_cell.angle_alpha   90.00
_cell.angle_beta   90.00
_cell.angle_gamma   90.00
#
_symmetry.space_group_name_H-M   'P 1'
#
loop_
_entity.id
_entity.type
_entity.pdbx_description
1 polymer ?
#
loop_
_entity_poly.entity_id
_entity_poly.type
_entity_poly.pdbx_seq_one_letter_code
_entity_poly.pdbx_strand_id
1 'polypeptide(L)'
;MSTPPARRVQAGAGRICAIDASGRVACWGHAYYGETGIDPDTPLVGNVVPVVGVSDAVDLALSDHHTCESDGDVFCWGHNREGQLGDGNPLHRETPVDIGLFKGATDIQGGPDETCVLAGGDVSCWGGVHDPGP
;
A
#
# COMPACT_ATOMS: atom_id res chain seq x y z
N MET A 1 1.10 -8.78 -25.85
CA MET A 1 1.29 -9.59 -24.64
C MET A 1 0.01 -9.50 -23.84
N SER A 2 -0.61 -10.63 -23.45
CA SER A 2 -1.85 -10.61 -22.64
C SER A 2 -1.51 -10.19 -21.22
N THR A 3 -2.30 -9.31 -20.62
CA THR A 3 -2.29 -9.08 -19.17
C THR A 3 -2.65 -10.40 -18.46
N PRO A 4 -1.88 -10.84 -17.44
CA PRO A 4 -2.23 -11.98 -16.62
C PRO A 4 -3.58 -11.74 -15.91
N PRO A 5 -4.35 -12.80 -15.61
CA PRO A 5 -5.61 -12.66 -14.89
C PRO A 5 -5.37 -12.10 -13.49
N ALA A 6 -6.30 -11.27 -13.02
CA ALA A 6 -6.33 -10.84 -11.62
C ALA A 6 -6.52 -12.07 -10.71
N ARG A 7 -5.72 -12.16 -9.65
CA ARG A 7 -5.86 -13.19 -8.61
C ARG A 7 -6.44 -12.66 -7.30
N ARG A 8 -6.37 -11.34 -7.09
CA ARG A 8 -6.91 -10.65 -5.91
C ARG A 8 -7.47 -9.29 -6.32
N VAL A 9 -8.56 -8.88 -5.68
CA VAL A 9 -9.12 -7.52 -5.76
C VAL A 9 -9.43 -7.08 -4.34
N GLN A 10 -9.05 -5.84 -4.00
CA GLN A 10 -9.40 -5.19 -2.76
C GLN A 10 -10.07 -3.85 -3.05
N ALA A 11 -11.06 -3.52 -2.23
CA ALA A 11 -11.73 -2.23 -2.26
C ALA A 11 -11.54 -1.54 -0.90
N GLY A 12 -11.25 -0.25 -0.94
CA GLY A 12 -11.11 0.64 0.22
C GLY A 12 -11.77 1.99 -0.05
N ALA A 13 -11.38 3.03 0.69
CA ALA A 13 -11.93 4.40 0.70
C ALA A 13 -12.09 5.07 -0.69
N GLY A 14 -13.06 4.64 -1.48
CA GLY A 14 -13.32 5.13 -2.84
C GLY A 14 -12.34 4.62 -3.90
N ARG A 15 -11.56 3.57 -3.61
CA ARG A 15 -10.51 3.04 -4.50
C ARG A 15 -10.53 1.52 -4.55
N ILE A 16 -10.11 0.98 -5.69
CA ILE A 16 -10.01 -0.47 -5.90
C ILE A 16 -8.62 -0.76 -6.47
N CYS A 17 -7.97 -1.79 -5.95
CA CYS A 17 -6.73 -2.30 -6.48
C CYS A 17 -6.85 -3.80 -6.78
N ALA A 18 -6.14 -4.24 -7.81
CA ALA A 18 -6.06 -5.64 -8.19
C ALA A 18 -4.61 -6.10 -8.28
N ILE A 19 -4.35 -7.32 -7.81
CA ILE A 19 -3.07 -8.03 -7.98
C ILE A 19 -3.26 -9.08 -9.07
N ASP A 20 -2.38 -9.07 -10.07
CA ASP A 20 -2.38 -10.10 -11.11
C ASP A 20 -1.60 -11.37 -10.71
N ALA A 21 -1.70 -12.42 -11.53
CA ALA A 21 -1.00 -13.68 -11.28
C ALA A 21 0.53 -13.57 -11.25
N SER A 22 1.10 -12.45 -11.75
CA SER A 22 2.54 -12.16 -11.66
C SER A 22 2.92 -11.34 -10.43
N GLY A 23 1.96 -10.81 -9.66
CA GLY A 23 2.23 -9.93 -8.51
C GLY A 23 2.18 -8.44 -8.83
N ARG A 24 1.88 -8.06 -10.07
CA ARG A 24 1.75 -6.65 -10.45
C ARG A 24 0.45 -6.09 -9.90
N VAL A 25 0.52 -4.87 -9.39
CA VAL A 25 -0.62 -4.17 -8.82
C VAL A 25 -1.11 -3.10 -9.78
N ALA A 26 -2.42 -3.01 -9.95
CA ALA A 26 -3.05 -1.88 -10.61
C ALA A 26 -4.18 -1.32 -9.74
N CYS A 27 -4.21 0.00 -9.60
CA CYS A 27 -5.17 0.71 -8.76
C CYS A 27 -5.96 1.72 -9.59
N TRP A 28 -7.22 1.94 -9.22
CA TRP A 28 -8.08 2.96 -9.82
C TRP A 28 -9.07 3.53 -8.81
N GLY A 29 -9.61 4.70 -9.14
CA GLY A 29 -10.54 5.45 -8.30
C GLY A 29 -9.87 6.63 -7.62
N HIS A 30 -10.24 6.88 -6.38
CA HIS A 30 -9.90 8.08 -5.64
C HIS A 30 -8.41 8.12 -5.21
N ALA A 31 -7.71 9.25 -5.41
CA ALA A 31 -6.30 9.47 -4.99
C ALA A 31 -6.01 10.96 -4.67
N TYR A 32 -6.05 11.36 -3.39
CA TYR A 32 -5.75 12.75 -2.96
C TYR A 32 -4.26 12.94 -2.61
N TYR A 33 -3.60 11.88 -2.15
CA TYR A 33 -2.21 11.89 -1.65
C TYR A 33 -1.30 10.94 -2.44
N GLY A 34 -1.70 10.56 -3.66
CA GLY A 34 -0.95 9.61 -4.50
C GLY A 34 -1.10 8.15 -4.05
N GLU A 35 -2.14 7.81 -3.31
CA GLU A 35 -2.37 6.47 -2.75
C GLU A 35 -2.55 5.38 -3.82
N THR A 36 -2.77 5.75 -5.08
CA THR A 36 -2.75 4.81 -6.21
C THR A 36 -1.34 4.39 -6.61
N GLY A 37 -0.28 5.06 -6.13
CA GLY A 37 1.11 4.67 -6.34
C GLY A 37 1.58 4.83 -7.78
N ILE A 38 0.91 5.70 -8.53
CA ILE A 38 1.21 5.97 -9.94
C ILE A 38 2.13 7.19 -10.05
N ASP A 39 2.73 7.37 -11.22
CA ASP A 39 3.47 8.59 -11.53
C ASP A 39 2.54 9.83 -11.40
N PRO A 40 2.91 10.85 -10.60
CA PRO A 40 2.08 12.02 -10.36
C PRO A 40 1.76 12.84 -11.62
N ASP A 41 2.52 12.68 -12.69
CA ASP A 41 2.25 13.32 -13.98
C ASP A 41 1.19 12.58 -14.82
N THR A 42 0.66 11.44 -14.34
CA THR A 42 -0.35 10.64 -15.03
C THR A 42 -1.78 11.14 -14.76
N PRO A 43 -2.57 11.51 -15.78
CA PRO A 43 -3.96 11.93 -15.59
C PRO A 43 -4.84 10.82 -14.98
N LEU A 44 -5.50 11.09 -13.86
CA LEU A 44 -6.39 10.18 -13.11
C LEU A 44 -7.75 9.89 -13.80
N VAL A 45 -7.77 9.75 -15.13
CA VAL A 45 -9.04 9.59 -15.88
C VAL A 45 -9.26 8.13 -16.24
N GLY A 46 -10.03 7.42 -15.40
CA GLY A 46 -10.79 6.21 -15.77
C GLY A 46 -10.02 4.95 -16.19
N ASN A 47 -8.69 4.94 -16.11
CA ASN A 47 -7.87 3.82 -16.56
C ASN A 47 -7.33 2.99 -15.39
N VAL A 48 -7.16 1.68 -15.64
CA VAL A 48 -6.41 0.77 -14.78
C VAL A 48 -4.93 1.09 -14.98
N VAL A 49 -4.26 1.66 -13.98
CA VAL A 49 -2.86 2.07 -14.07
C VAL A 49 -2.02 1.19 -13.14
N PRO A 50 -0.89 0.64 -13.63
CA PRO A 50 0.01 -0.14 -12.78
C PRO A 50 0.70 0.75 -11.76
N VAL A 51 0.84 0.25 -10.54
CA VAL A 51 1.65 0.87 -9.48
C VAL A 51 3.12 0.83 -9.90
N VAL A 52 3.82 1.94 -9.77
CA VAL A 52 5.23 2.05 -10.17
C VAL A 52 6.09 1.24 -9.21
N GLY A 53 6.97 0.38 -9.74
CA GLY A 53 7.97 -0.34 -8.95
C GLY A 53 7.45 -1.57 -8.19
N VAL A 54 6.17 -1.93 -8.32
CA VAL A 54 5.59 -3.12 -7.68
C VAL A 54 5.39 -4.23 -8.71
N SER A 55 6.11 -5.35 -8.53
CA SER A 55 6.04 -6.51 -9.43
C SER A 55 5.64 -7.82 -8.76
N ASP A 56 5.87 -7.99 -7.46
CA ASP A 56 5.82 -9.29 -6.79
C ASP A 56 4.88 -9.32 -5.57
N ALA A 57 3.95 -8.36 -5.48
CA ALA A 57 3.07 -8.20 -4.34
C ALA A 57 2.28 -9.50 -4.04
N VAL A 58 2.36 -9.93 -2.79
CA VAL A 58 1.64 -11.05 -2.20
C VAL A 58 0.28 -10.59 -1.66
N ASP A 59 0.27 -9.46 -0.93
CA ASP A 59 -0.94 -8.82 -0.39
C ASP A 59 -0.85 -7.29 -0.40
N LEU A 60 -1.99 -6.64 -0.17
CA LEU A 60 -2.19 -5.19 -0.15
C LEU A 60 -3.03 -4.78 1.07
N ALA A 61 -2.81 -3.56 1.55
CA ALA A 61 -3.62 -2.88 2.53
C ALA A 61 -4.10 -1.55 1.94
N LEU A 62 -5.42 -1.40 1.80
CA LEU A 62 -6.05 -0.17 1.29
C LEU A 62 -6.67 0.63 2.44
N SER A 63 -5.86 1.47 3.09
CA SER A 63 -6.33 2.44 4.09
C SER A 63 -6.97 3.67 3.47
N ASP A 64 -7.49 4.57 4.32
CA ASP A 64 -8.22 5.77 3.91
C ASP A 64 -7.38 6.68 3.02
N HIS A 65 -6.13 6.91 3.42
CA HIS A 65 -5.23 7.84 2.74
C HIS A 65 -3.82 7.28 2.49
N HIS A 66 -3.58 5.99 2.72
CA HIS A 66 -2.32 5.33 2.36
C HIS A 66 -2.55 3.89 1.89
N THR A 67 -1.57 3.37 1.16
CA THR A 67 -1.52 2.00 0.69
C THR A 67 -0.23 1.38 1.16
N CYS A 68 -0.29 0.12 1.55
CA CYS A 68 0.90 -0.68 1.65
C CYS A 68 0.72 -1.99 0.89
N GLU A 69 1.82 -2.54 0.42
CA GLU A 69 1.90 -3.85 -0.19
C GLU A 69 2.97 -4.66 0.53
N SER A 70 2.87 -5.98 0.42
CA SER A 70 3.93 -6.88 0.87
C SER A 70 4.26 -7.90 -0.19
N ASP A 71 5.54 -8.07 -0.50
CA ASP A 71 6.11 -9.12 -1.36
C ASP A 71 7.06 -10.06 -0.58
N GLY A 72 7.08 -9.90 0.75
CA GLY A 72 8.09 -10.42 1.66
C GLY A 72 8.82 -9.28 2.36
N ASP A 73 9.03 -8.18 1.65
CA ASP A 73 9.26 -6.84 2.19
C ASP A 73 7.93 -6.09 2.35
N VAL A 74 7.98 -4.84 2.83
CA VAL A 74 6.81 -3.98 2.96
C VAL A 74 7.11 -2.65 2.30
N PHE A 75 6.26 -2.26 1.36
CA PHE A 75 6.34 -0.97 0.70
C PHE A 75 5.05 -0.20 0.96
N CYS A 76 5.18 1.07 1.32
CA CYS A 76 4.04 1.93 1.64
C CYS A 76 4.09 3.24 0.85
N TRP A 77 2.93 3.82 0.56
CA TRP A 77 2.79 5.13 -0.08
C TRP A 77 1.45 5.79 0.25
N GLY A 78 1.35 7.08 0.02
CA GLY A 78 0.20 7.93 0.34
C GLY A 78 0.51 8.94 1.45
N HIS A 79 -0.53 9.35 2.16
CA HIS A 79 -0.48 10.22 3.34
C HIS A 79 0.39 9.61 4.45
N ASN A 80 1.09 10.46 5.22
CA ASN A 80 2.05 10.00 6.24
C ASN A 80 2.17 10.90 7.48
N ARG A 81 1.20 11.77 7.76
CA ARG A 81 1.34 12.75 8.85
C ARG A 81 1.43 12.13 10.24
N GLU A 82 0.85 10.95 10.42
CA GLU A 82 0.85 10.19 11.67
C GLU A 82 1.88 9.05 11.63
N GLY A 83 2.76 9.02 10.61
CA GLY A 83 3.78 7.97 10.45
C GLY A 83 3.23 6.64 9.93
N GLN A 84 2.04 6.62 9.32
CA GLN A 84 1.40 5.41 8.78
C GLN A 84 2.18 4.66 7.70
N LEU A 85 3.15 5.31 7.04
CA LEU A 85 4.04 4.63 6.10
C LEU A 85 5.19 3.91 6.81
N GLY A 86 5.57 4.31 8.02
CA GLY A 86 6.63 3.63 8.77
C GLY A 86 8.06 3.81 8.22
N ASP A 87 8.26 4.70 7.24
CA ASP A 87 9.57 4.97 6.61
C ASP A 87 10.48 5.92 7.42
N GLY A 88 10.07 6.26 8.65
CA GLY A 88 10.77 7.20 9.53
C GLY A 88 10.67 8.67 9.10
N ASN A 89 9.85 8.98 8.10
CA ASN A 89 9.59 10.33 7.60
C ASN A 89 8.11 10.68 7.85
N PRO A 90 7.73 11.94 8.18
CA PRO A 90 6.31 12.34 8.28
C PRO A 90 5.72 12.85 6.96
N LEU A 91 6.51 12.95 5.89
CA LEU A 91 6.06 13.43 4.58
C LEU A 91 5.36 12.31 3.81
N HIS A 92 4.32 12.69 3.08
CA HIS A 92 3.60 11.80 2.17
C HIS A 92 4.53 11.32 1.04
N ARG A 93 4.20 10.16 0.46
CA ARG A 93 4.92 9.55 -0.66
C ARG A 93 3.94 9.24 -1.77
N GLU A 94 4.19 9.75 -2.97
CA GLU A 94 3.29 9.47 -4.10
C GLU A 94 3.61 8.12 -4.77
N THR A 95 4.79 7.57 -4.50
CA THR A 95 5.25 6.28 -5.00
C THR A 95 5.66 5.35 -3.84
N PRO A 96 5.60 4.03 -4.04
CA PRO A 96 6.01 3.05 -3.03
C PRO A 96 7.42 3.32 -2.51
N VAL A 97 7.56 3.33 -1.18
CA VAL A 97 8.87 3.34 -0.49
C VAL A 97 9.02 2.07 0.34
N ASP A 98 10.19 1.43 0.24
CA ASP A 98 10.59 0.34 1.13
C ASP A 98 10.77 0.89 2.54
N ILE A 99 10.07 0.31 3.51
CA ILE A 99 10.16 0.75 4.91
C ILE A 99 11.36 0.10 5.63
N GLY A 100 11.92 -0.98 5.08
CA GLY A 100 13.16 -1.60 5.55
C GLY A 100 13.08 -2.32 6.89
N LEU A 101 11.87 -2.63 7.38
CA LEU A 101 11.64 -3.16 8.73
C LEU A 101 11.30 -4.66 8.78
N PHE A 102 10.76 -5.22 7.70
CA PHE A 102 10.22 -6.58 7.72
C PHE A 102 10.87 -7.45 6.65
N LYS A 103 11.00 -8.74 6.94
CA LYS A 103 11.38 -9.78 5.98
C LYS A 103 10.44 -10.96 6.16
N GLY A 104 9.96 -11.54 5.06
CA GLY A 104 8.98 -12.61 5.08
C GLY A 104 7.59 -12.15 5.57
N ALA A 105 7.20 -10.92 5.25
CA ALA A 105 5.83 -10.47 5.42
C ALA A 105 4.87 -11.32 4.57
N THR A 106 3.78 -11.80 5.18
CA THR A 106 2.81 -12.70 4.51
C THR A 106 1.39 -12.14 4.47
N ASP A 107 1.10 -11.14 5.30
CA ASP A 107 -0.19 -10.46 5.33
C ASP A 107 0.04 -9.02 5.80
N ILE A 108 -0.76 -8.09 5.28
CA ILE A 108 -0.73 -6.69 5.64
C ILE A 108 -2.15 -6.14 5.64
N GLN A 109 -2.49 -5.38 6.67
CA GLN A 109 -3.82 -4.83 6.89
C GLN A 109 -3.73 -3.37 7.30
N GLY A 110 -4.73 -2.59 6.90
CA GLY A 110 -4.80 -1.16 7.14
C GLY A 110 -6.02 -0.76 7.96
N GLY A 111 -5.82 0.13 8.94
CA GLY A 111 -6.85 0.97 9.55
C GLY A 111 -6.93 2.33 8.85
N PRO A 112 -7.72 3.30 9.37
CA PRO A 112 -7.79 4.65 8.82
C PRO A 112 -6.42 5.35 8.74
N ASP A 113 -5.64 5.28 9.82
CA ASP A 113 -4.30 5.87 9.92
C ASP A 113 -3.24 4.87 10.43
N GLU A 114 -3.62 3.61 10.61
CA GLU A 114 -2.75 2.54 11.10
C GLU A 114 -2.44 1.51 10.00
N THR A 115 -1.28 0.86 10.13
CA THR A 115 -0.88 -0.28 9.31
C THR A 115 -0.38 -1.39 10.21
N CYS A 116 -0.80 -2.63 9.94
CA CYS A 116 -0.34 -3.82 10.64
C CYS A 116 0.19 -4.85 9.64
N VAL A 117 1.29 -5.52 9.98
CA VAL A 117 1.89 -6.60 9.18
C VAL A 117 2.02 -7.87 10.01
N LEU A 118 1.82 -9.03 9.36
CA LEU A 118 2.21 -10.33 9.87
C LEU A 118 3.50 -10.77 9.16
N ALA A 119 4.59 -10.90 9.91
CA ALA A 119 5.89 -11.36 9.40
C ALA A 119 6.53 -12.34 10.38
N GLY A 120 7.00 -13.49 9.88
CA GLY A 120 7.65 -14.50 10.73
C GLY A 120 6.78 -15.12 11.83
N GLY A 121 5.46 -14.89 11.80
CA GLY A 121 4.51 -15.31 12.84
C GLY A 121 4.16 -14.24 13.87
N ASP A 122 4.81 -13.08 13.82
CA ASP A 122 4.56 -11.95 14.72
C ASP A 122 3.77 -10.84 14.00
N VAL A 123 2.90 -10.15 14.76
CA VAL A 123 2.15 -8.99 14.29
C VAL A 123 2.80 -7.72 14.82
N SER A 124 3.09 -6.78 13.91
CA SER A 124 3.56 -5.43 14.25
C SER A 124 2.63 -4.39 13.62
N CYS A 125 2.28 -3.35 14.38
CA CYS A 125 1.43 -2.25 13.91
C CYS A 125 2.12 -0.91 14.14
N TRP A 126 1.87 0.05 13.26
CA TRP A 126 2.40 1.41 13.33
C TRP A 126 1.41 2.41 12.71
N GLY A 127 1.72 3.70 12.83
CA GLY A 127 0.83 4.78 12.40
C GLY A 127 -0.22 5.14 13.45
N GLY A 128 -1.03 6.14 13.12
CA GLY A 128 -2.07 6.69 13.99
C GLY A 128 -1.54 7.38 15.24
N VAL A 129 -2.44 8.08 15.94
CA VAL A 129 -2.17 8.53 17.31
C VAL A 129 -2.20 7.32 18.24
N HIS A 130 -1.07 6.63 18.37
CA HIS A 130 -0.88 5.76 19.52
C HIS A 130 -0.88 6.67 20.76
N ASP A 131 -2.02 6.77 21.45
CA ASP A 131 -2.01 7.13 22.87
C ASP A 131 -1.23 6.01 23.55
N PRO A 132 0.02 6.24 24.01
CA PRO A 132 0.66 5.27 24.87
C PRO A 132 -0.11 5.42 26.18
N GLY A 133 -1.21 4.67 26.32
CA GLY A 133 -2.03 4.70 27.52
C GLY A 133 -1.17 4.59 28.79
N PRO A 134 -1.66 5.12 29.93
CA PRO A 134 -0.85 5.45 31.11
C PRO A 134 0.01 4.31 31.66
#